data_AF-A0A7K3S4T5-F1
#
_entry.id   AF-A0A7K3S4T5-F1
#
_cell.length_a   1.000
_cell.length_b   1.000
_cell.length_c   1.000
_cell.angle_alpha   90.00
_cell.angle_beta   90.00
_cell.angle_gamma   90.00
#
_symmetry.space_group_name_H-M   'P 1'
#
loop_
_entity.id
_entity.type
_entity.pdbx_description
1 polymer ?
#
loop_
_entity_poly.entity_id
_entity_poly.type
_entity_poly.pdbx_seq_one_letter_code
_entity_poly.pdbx_strand_id
1 'polypeptide(L)' 'PRTDHARGLSALTTVRASQAAGRQRAGRAGREAPGAVYRCWDQAEDGRLARFPAPEIKVADLAAFALQA' A
#
# COMPACT_ATOMS: atom_id res chain seq x y z
N PRO A 1 -9.34 4.96 0.25
CA PRO A 1 -10.17 5.02 1.47
C PRO A 1 -10.31 3.60 2.03
N ARG A 2 -10.34 3.44 3.35
CA ARG A 2 -10.60 2.15 3.99
C ARG A 2 -11.96 2.20 4.66
N THR A 3 -12.77 1.19 4.44
CA THR A 3 -14.12 1.09 5.00
C THR A 3 -14.07 0.48 6.39
N ASP A 4 -14.68 1.17 7.35
CA ASP A 4 -14.99 0.63 8.67
C ASP A 4 -16.43 0.13 8.67
N HIS A 5 -16.61 -1.18 8.52
CA HIS A 5 -17.94 -1.79 8.46
C HIS A 5 -18.73 -1.66 9.76
N ALA A 6 -18.07 -1.56 10.92
CA ALA A 6 -18.77 -1.36 12.19
C ALA A 6 -19.37 0.04 12.30
N ARG A 7 -18.78 1.02 11.61
CA ARG A 7 -19.23 2.42 11.60
C ARG A 7 -20.01 2.81 10.34
N GLY A 8 -19.99 1.98 9.30
CA GLY A 8 -20.62 2.29 8.01
C GLY A 8 -19.96 3.46 7.27
N LEU A 9 -18.71 3.80 7.59
CA LEU A 9 -18.02 4.98 7.06
C LEU A 9 -16.67 4.63 6.45
N SER A 10 -16.30 5.36 5.39
CA SER A 10 -14.98 5.31 4.77
C SER A 10 -14.08 6.44 5.29
N ALA A 11 -12.80 6.14 5.51
CA ALA A 11 -11.81 7.14 5.94
C ALA A 11 -10.50 7.04 5.14
N LEU A 12 -9.73 8.13 5.14
CA LEU A 12 -8.33 8.09 4.70
C LEU A 12 -7.47 7.61 5.87
N THR A 13 -6.70 6.55 5.64
CA THR A 13 -5.79 5.99 6.64
C THR A 13 -4.40 5.87 6.04
N THR A 14 -3.42 6.48 6.71
CA THR A 14 -2.02 6.28 6.39
C THR A 14 -1.57 4.92 6.90
N VAL A 15 -1.07 4.09 6.00
CA VAL A 15 -0.53 2.76 6.33
C VAL A 15 0.92 2.66 5.89
N ARG A 16 1.67 1.74 6.50
CA ARG A 16 3.01 1.41 6.03
C ARG A 16 2.94 0.86 4.60
N ALA A 17 3.92 1.22 3.78
CA ALA A 17 4.04 0.66 2.44
C ALA A 17 4.41 -0.83 2.51
N SER A 18 3.95 -1.60 1.54
CA SER A 18 4.37 -3.00 1.39
C SER A 18 5.81 -3.12 0.90
N GLN A 19 6.44 -4.28 1.10
CA GLN A 19 7.75 -4.58 0.52
C GLN A 19 7.73 -4.45 -1.01
N ALA A 20 6.68 -4.95 -1.67
CA ALA A 20 6.52 -4.83 -3.12
C ALA A 20 6.48 -3.36 -3.58
N ALA A 21 5.69 -2.52 -2.90
CA ALA A 21 5.65 -1.08 -3.21
C ALA A 21 6.99 -0.39 -2.92
N GLY A 22 7.67 -0.76 -1.83
CA GLY A 22 9.01 -0.27 -1.50
C GLY A 22 10.03 -0.60 -2.60
N ARG A 23 10.05 -1.86 -3.08
CA ARG A 23 10.90 -2.29 -4.19
C ARG A 23 10.58 -1.57 -5.50
N GLN A 24 9.29 -1.41 -5.80
CA GLN A 24 8.85 -0.66 -6.99
C GLN A 24 9.33 0.80 -6.94
N ARG A 25 9.21 1.48 -5.79
CA ARG A 25 9.71 2.84 -5.59
C ARG A 25 11.23 2.89 -5.73
N ALA A 26 11.94 1.93 -5.14
CA ALA A 26 13.39 1.85 -5.24
C ALA A 26 13.87 1.73 -6.70
N GLY A 27 13.17 0.94 -7.52
CA GLY A 27 13.47 0.81 -8.95
C GLY A 27 13.36 2.11 -9.76
N ARG A 28 12.71 3.16 -9.23
CA ARG A 28 12.64 4.46 -9.92
C ARG A 28 13.96 5.22 -9.93
N ALA A 29 14.86 4.94 -8.99
CA ALA A 29 16.15 5.64 -8.90
C ALA A 29 17.14 5.21 -10.00
N GLY A 30 16.97 4.00 -10.56
CA GLY A 30 17.94 3.39 -11.49
C GLY A 30 17.53 3.42 -12.97
N ARG A 31 16.75 4.41 -13.41
CA ARG A 31 16.17 4.41 -14.77
C ARG A 31 17.17 4.71 -15.88
N GLU A 32 18.03 5.70 -15.67
CA GLU A 32 18.95 6.22 -16.69
C GLU A 32 20.42 5.98 -16.31
N ALA A 33 20.70 5.85 -15.02
CA ALA A 33 22.03 5.61 -14.47
C ALA A 33 21.90 4.90 -13.11
N PRO A 34 23.00 4.38 -12.52
CA PRO A 34 22.97 3.89 -11.14
C PRO A 34 22.45 4.96 -10.18
N GLY A 35 21.45 4.59 -9.37
CA GLY A 35 20.82 5.47 -8.39
C GLY A 35 20.80 4.90 -6.98
N ALA A 36 20.61 5.77 -6.00
CA ALA A 36 20.53 5.40 -4.58
C ALA A 36 19.11 5.61 -4.04
N VAL A 37 18.74 4.81 -3.05
CA VAL A 37 17.43 4.87 -2.38
C VAL A 37 17.65 4.79 -0.88
N TYR A 38 17.13 5.78 -0.17
CA TYR A 38 17.19 5.84 1.29
C TYR A 38 15.84 5.44 1.86
N ARG A 39 15.83 4.40 2.71
CA ARG A 39 14.63 3.94 3.41
C ARG A 39 14.55 4.63 4.76
N CYS A 40 13.43 5.30 5.04
CA CYS A 40 13.21 6.04 6.29
C CYS A 40 12.61 5.14 7.38
N TRP A 41 13.17 3.94 7.57
CA TRP A 41 12.82 2.98 8.61
C TRP A 41 14.00 2.06 8.88
N ASP A 42 14.00 1.40 10.03
CA ASP A 42 15.03 0.44 10.41
C ASP A 42 15.00 -0.80 9.49
N GLN A 43 16.17 -1.37 9.20
CA GLN A 43 16.30 -2.61 8.42
C GLN A 43 15.48 -3.76 9.03
N ALA A 44 15.38 -3.85 10.36
CA ALA A 44 14.58 -4.87 11.04
C ALA A 44 13.07 -4.73 10.78
N GLU A 45 12.59 -3.52 10.48
CA GLU A 45 11.18 -3.28 10.13
C GLU A 45 10.85 -3.78 8.72
N ASP A 46 11.82 -3.77 7.79
CA ASP A 46 11.62 -4.16 6.39
C ASP A 46 11.07 -5.60 6.25
N GLY A 47 11.61 -6.51 7.07
CA GLY A 47 11.16 -7.90 7.12
C GLY A 47 9.75 -8.08 7.70
N ARG A 48 9.26 -7.11 8.48
CA ARG A 48 7.92 -7.14 9.10
C ARG A 48 6.84 -6.46 8.24
N LEU A 49 7.24 -5.66 7.25
CA LEU A 49 6.30 -5.05 6.31
C LEU A 49 5.52 -6.13 5.55
N ALA A 50 4.24 -5.87 5.27
CA ALA A 50 3.44 -6.74 4.42
C ALA A 50 4.12 -6.95 3.07
N ARG A 51 4.21 -8.20 2.61
CA ARG A 51 4.88 -8.54 1.35
C ARG A 51 4.24 -7.83 0.16
N PHE A 52 2.91 -7.75 0.13
CA PHE A 52 2.09 -7.14 -0.90
C PHE A 52 1.09 -6.15 -0.28
N PRO A 53 0.61 -5.13 -1.02
CA PRO A 53 -0.47 -4.28 -0.53
C PRO A 53 -1.73 -5.12 -0.34
N ALA A 54 -2.58 -4.73 0.63
CA ALA A 54 -3.91 -5.30 0.72
C ALA A 54 -4.66 -5.00 -0.59
N PRO A 55 -5.24 -6.01 -1.26
CA PRO A 55 -6.00 -5.78 -2.47
C PRO A 55 -7.22 -4.91 -2.15
N GLU A 56 -7.58 -4.02 -3.08
CA GLU A 56 -8.64 -3.03 -2.87
C GLU A 56 -9.97 -3.66 -2.49
N ILE A 57 -10.32 -4.80 -3.11
CA ILE A 57 -11.55 -5.55 -2.80
C ILE A 57 -11.69 -5.97 -1.33
N LYS A 58 -10.59 -6.06 -0.58
CA LYS A 58 -10.63 -6.42 0.85
C LYS A 58 -10.84 -5.23 1.78
N VAL A 59 -10.77 -4.00 1.26
CA VAL A 59 -10.62 -2.80 2.11
C VAL A 59 -11.50 -1.64 1.67
N ALA A 60 -11.95 -1.63 0.43
CA ALA A 60 -12.86 -0.65 -0.12
C ALA A 60 -14.32 -1.01 0.20
N ASP A 61 -15.19 -0.01 0.10
CA ASP A 61 -16.63 -0.23 0.03
C ASP A 61 -16.97 -0.80 -1.35
N LEU A 62 -17.68 -1.93 -1.36
CA LEU A 62 -18.05 -2.64 -2.57
C LEU A 62 -19.50 -2.40 -2.99
N ALA A 63 -20.28 -1.59 -2.26
CA ALA A 63 -21.69 -1.37 -2.57
C ALA A 63 -21.91 -0.91 -4.02
N ALA A 64 -21.14 0.09 -4.47
CA ALA A 64 -21.23 0.57 -5.85
C ALA A 64 -20.83 -0.49 -6.89
N PHE A 65 -19.76 -1.25 -6.61
CA PHE A 65 -19.31 -2.34 -7.49
C PHE A 65 -20.36 -3.47 -7.58
N ALA A 66 -21.00 -3.81 -6.46
CA ALA A 66 -22.03 -4.85 -6.40
C ALA A 66 -23.33 -4.47 -7.14
N LEU A 67 -23.61 -3.18 -7.26
CA LEU A 67 -24.80 -2.65 -7.93
C LEU A 67 -24.56 -2.28 -9.40
N GLN A 68 -23.39 -2.61 -9.94
CA GLN A 68 -23.02 -2.27 -11.31
C GLN A 68 -23.70 -3.24 -12.30
N ALA A 69 -24.56 -2.68 -13.18
CA ALA A 69 -25.29 -3.40 -14.23
C ALA A 69 -24.42 -3.69 -15.46
#